data_AF-A0A371D440-F1
#
_entry.id   AF-A0A371D440-F1
#
_cell.length_a   1.000
_cell.length_b   1.000
_cell.length_c   1.000
_cell.angle_alpha   90.00
_cell.angle_beta   90.00
_cell.angle_gamma   90.00
#
_symmetry.space_group_name_H-M   'P 1'
#
loop_
_entity.id
_entity.type
_entity.pdbx_description
1 polymer ?
#
loop_
_entity_poly.entity_id
_entity_poly.type
_entity_poly.pdbx_seq_one_letter_code
_entity_poly.pdbx_strand_id
1 'polypeptide(L)'
;MAANNQLRDPSGKVIVIGPPKYASRESQGVWQKPGSTTSLWKIYTNQGPFNTAFNMITDADRQGLPVPAFAAIRGYKFQAAGSAQWNDAYILQTTILTGTFFAMSQQGRQNVFRQWLATLNPVTDRAVLNLCLTAAQAAAKVGLRDPQGFCEKTRREPVVFIDIHTANPPSAAADQMVEQVQARMSA
;
A
#
# COMPACT_ATOMS: atom_id res chain seq x y z
N MET A 1 31.03 -10.43 10.16
CA MET A 1 30.08 -10.07 9.08
C MET A 1 28.70 -9.95 9.70
N ALA A 2 27.99 -8.83 9.51
CA ALA A 2 26.61 -8.72 9.98
C ALA A 2 25.76 -9.77 9.24
N ALA A 3 24.96 -10.56 9.97
CA ALA A 3 24.05 -11.51 9.35
C ALA A 3 22.99 -10.73 8.56
N ASN A 4 22.77 -11.09 7.30
CA ASN A 4 21.81 -10.44 6.43
C ASN A 4 20.58 -11.34 6.23
N ASN A 5 19.41 -10.73 5.99
CA ASN A 5 18.26 -11.50 5.51
C ASN A 5 18.56 -12.02 4.10
N GLN A 6 18.06 -13.22 3.80
CA GLN A 6 18.29 -13.91 2.55
C GLN A 6 17.00 -14.48 1.99
N LEU A 7 16.95 -14.57 0.66
CA LEU A 7 15.97 -15.34 -0.08
C LEU A 7 16.65 -16.48 -0.80
N ARG A 8 15.92 -17.57 -0.99
CA ARG A 8 16.26 -18.62 -1.95
C ARG A 8 15.16 -18.67 -2.98
N ASP A 9 15.51 -18.51 -4.25
CA ASP A 9 14.55 -18.59 -5.34
C ASP A 9 14.20 -20.06 -5.70
N PRO A 10 13.21 -20.32 -6.56
CA PRO A 10 12.83 -21.67 -6.95
C PRO A 10 13.94 -22.48 -7.65
N SER A 11 14.96 -21.82 -8.20
CA SER A 11 16.14 -22.48 -8.78
C SER A 11 17.18 -22.91 -7.73
N GLY A 12 16.98 -22.49 -6.47
CA GLY A 12 17.92 -22.74 -5.37
C GLY A 12 18.95 -21.63 -5.18
N LYS A 13 18.95 -20.59 -6.00
CA LYS A 13 19.90 -19.48 -5.88
C LYS A 13 19.60 -18.64 -4.63
N VAL A 14 20.64 -18.41 -3.83
CA VAL A 14 20.57 -17.55 -2.65
C VAL A 14 20.81 -16.09 -3.04
N ILE A 15 19.94 -15.21 -2.55
CA ILE A 15 19.93 -13.77 -2.79
C ILE A 15 19.99 -13.07 -1.44
N VAL A 16 21.05 -12.31 -1.20
CA VAL A 16 21.17 -11.47 -0.01
C VAL A 16 20.34 -10.20 -0.21
N ILE A 17 19.38 -9.94 0.67
CA ILE A 17 18.45 -8.80 0.55
C ILE A 17 18.63 -7.73 1.64
N GLY A 18 19.47 -7.99 2.65
CA GLY A 18 19.78 -7.01 3.70
C GLY A 18 18.59 -6.67 4.61
N PRO A 19 18.64 -5.56 5.36
CA PRO A 19 17.53 -5.13 6.21
C PRO A 19 16.32 -4.67 5.36
N PRO A 20 15.08 -4.76 5.89
CA PRO A 20 13.91 -4.28 5.18
C PRO A 20 13.95 -2.77 4.98
N LYS A 21 13.42 -2.31 3.85
CA LYS A 21 13.21 -0.88 3.55
C LYS A 21 12.14 -0.27 4.45
N TYR A 22 11.09 -1.04 4.73
CA TYR A 22 10.04 -0.67 5.68
C TYR A 22 9.78 -1.82 6.66
N ALA A 23 9.71 -1.48 7.95
CA ALA A 23 9.30 -2.43 8.98
C ALA A 23 7.81 -2.77 8.83
N SER A 24 7.44 -3.98 9.25
CA SER A 24 6.06 -4.45 9.23
C SER A 24 5.79 -5.31 10.47
N ARG A 25 4.60 -5.17 11.06
CA ARG A 25 4.17 -5.99 12.21
C ARG A 25 3.56 -7.32 11.80
N GLU A 26 3.03 -7.38 10.58
CA GLU A 26 2.26 -8.53 10.06
C GLU A 26 3.09 -9.42 9.11
N SER A 27 4.28 -8.96 8.74
CA SER A 27 5.16 -9.61 7.77
C SER A 27 6.61 -9.47 8.23
N GLN A 28 7.55 -10.11 7.53
CA GLN A 28 8.98 -9.96 7.82
C GLN A 28 9.51 -8.57 7.47
N GLY A 29 8.75 -7.80 6.67
CA GLY A 29 9.11 -6.47 6.21
C GLY A 29 8.80 -6.28 4.73
N VAL A 30 9.16 -5.09 4.24
CA VAL A 30 9.05 -4.72 2.84
C VAL A 30 10.44 -4.40 2.30
N TRP A 31 10.83 -5.06 1.21
CA TRP A 31 12.09 -4.83 0.52
C TRP A 31 11.84 -4.26 -0.87
N GLN A 32 12.83 -3.56 -1.39
CA GLN A 32 12.91 -3.38 -2.83
C GLN A 32 13.25 -4.73 -3.48
N LYS A 33 12.53 -5.10 -4.54
CA LYS A 33 12.80 -6.35 -5.25
C LYS A 33 14.26 -6.33 -5.75
N PRO A 34 15.05 -7.38 -5.48
CA PRO A 34 16.42 -7.47 -6.00
C PRO A 34 16.48 -7.27 -7.51
N GLY A 35 17.34 -6.35 -7.97
CA GLY A 35 17.49 -6.00 -9.38
C GLY A 35 16.35 -5.15 -9.98
N SER A 36 15.42 -4.64 -9.19
CA SER A 36 14.37 -3.73 -9.64
C SER A 36 14.46 -2.38 -8.92
N THR A 37 14.20 -1.29 -9.65
CA THR A 37 14.07 0.07 -9.09
C THR A 37 12.62 0.52 -8.95
N THR A 38 11.66 -0.33 -9.35
CA THR A 38 10.23 0.03 -9.44
C THR A 38 9.32 -0.91 -8.65
N SER A 39 9.85 -1.99 -8.08
CA SER A 39 9.03 -3.00 -7.40
C SER A 39 9.43 -3.18 -5.93
N LEU A 40 8.43 -3.37 -5.08
CA LEU A 40 8.55 -3.73 -3.67
C LEU A 40 8.02 -5.16 -3.46
N TRP A 41 8.63 -5.87 -2.52
CA TRP A 41 8.22 -7.18 -2.03
C TRP A 41 7.91 -7.09 -0.54
N LYS A 42 6.65 -7.29 -0.15
CA LYS A 42 6.24 -7.54 1.25
C LYS A 42 6.29 -9.06 1.47
N ILE A 43 7.14 -9.50 2.40
CA ILE A 43 7.48 -10.92 2.54
C ILE A 43 6.84 -11.48 3.80
N TYR A 44 6.06 -12.54 3.65
CA TYR A 44 5.43 -13.28 4.74
C TYR A 44 6.05 -14.67 4.86
N THR A 45 6.20 -15.16 6.08
CA THR A 45 6.59 -16.55 6.36
C THR A 45 5.43 -17.41 6.83
N ASN A 46 4.27 -16.80 7.04
CA ASN A 46 3.02 -17.48 7.36
C ASN A 46 2.02 -17.24 6.22
N GLN A 47 1.41 -18.31 5.74
CA GLN A 47 0.46 -18.28 4.62
C GLN A 47 -0.85 -17.57 4.97
N GLY A 48 -1.31 -17.66 6.22
CA GLY A 48 -2.57 -17.06 6.67
C GLY A 48 -2.59 -15.53 6.48
N PRO A 49 -1.68 -14.78 7.15
CA PRO A 49 -1.57 -13.33 6.99
C PRO A 49 -1.34 -12.89 5.54
N PHE A 50 -0.58 -13.66 4.76
CA PHE A 50 -0.39 -13.40 3.33
C PHE A 50 -1.71 -13.51 2.56
N ASN A 51 -2.45 -14.62 2.71
CA ASN A 51 -3.72 -14.83 2.02
C ASN A 51 -4.74 -13.75 2.40
N THR A 52 -4.82 -13.39 3.69
CA THR A 52 -5.70 -12.32 4.16
C THR A 52 -5.38 -11.00 3.46
N ALA A 53 -4.11 -10.56 3.47
CA ALA A 53 -3.70 -9.32 2.83
C ALA A 53 -3.94 -9.34 1.31
N PHE A 54 -3.58 -10.44 0.63
CA PHE A 54 -3.79 -10.58 -0.80
C PHE A 54 -5.27 -10.55 -1.19
N ASN A 55 -6.13 -11.24 -0.44
CA ASN A 55 -7.57 -11.25 -0.70
C ASN A 55 -8.20 -9.88 -0.43
N MET A 56 -7.83 -9.20 0.65
CA MET A 56 -8.33 -7.85 0.95
C MET A 56 -8.00 -6.86 -0.17
N ILE A 57 -6.76 -6.86 -0.68
CA ILE A 57 -6.35 -6.01 -1.80
C ILE A 57 -7.12 -6.38 -3.07
N THR A 58 -7.25 -7.69 -3.36
CA THR A 58 -7.95 -8.18 -4.55
C THR A 58 -9.43 -7.80 -4.55
N ASP A 59 -10.10 -7.94 -3.41
CA ASP A 59 -11.52 -7.63 -3.29
C ASP A 59 -11.79 -6.13 -3.27
N ALA A 60 -10.86 -5.32 -2.76
CA ALA A 60 -10.94 -3.87 -2.84
C ALA A 60 -10.74 -3.36 -4.28
N ASP A 61 -9.75 -3.90 -5.00
CA ASP A 61 -9.48 -3.59 -6.42
C ASP A 61 -10.70 -3.91 -7.29
N ARG A 62 -11.29 -5.10 -7.11
CA ARG A 62 -12.54 -5.50 -7.80
C ARG A 62 -13.71 -4.57 -7.55
N GLN A 63 -13.74 -3.91 -6.39
CA GLN A 63 -14.78 -2.95 -6.02
C GLN A 63 -14.49 -1.52 -6.52
N GLY A 64 -13.37 -1.33 -7.21
CA GLY A 64 -12.95 -0.07 -7.81
C GLY A 64 -12.11 0.81 -6.89
N LEU A 65 -11.54 0.27 -5.82
CA LEU A 65 -10.58 1.02 -5.00
C LEU A 65 -9.25 1.16 -5.78
N PRO A 66 -8.74 2.39 -5.99
CA PRO A 66 -7.42 2.58 -6.59
C PRO A 66 -6.31 1.97 -5.72
N VAL A 67 -5.73 0.85 -6.17
CA VAL A 67 -4.61 0.17 -5.50
C VAL A 67 -3.45 0.00 -6.48
N PRO A 68 -2.19 -0.01 -6.02
CA PRO A 68 -1.07 -0.23 -6.92
C PRO A 68 -1.15 -1.64 -7.51
N ALA A 69 -0.64 -1.81 -8.73
CA ALA A 69 -0.51 -3.13 -9.35
C ALA A 69 0.18 -4.10 -8.38
N PHE A 70 -0.42 -5.28 -8.22
CA PHE A 70 0.04 -6.27 -7.24
C PHE A 70 0.08 -7.68 -7.84
N ALA A 71 0.94 -8.53 -7.29
CA ALA A 71 1.05 -9.93 -7.68
C ALA A 71 1.43 -10.82 -6.49
N ALA A 72 0.91 -12.04 -6.50
CA ALA A 72 1.34 -13.10 -5.59
C ALA A 72 2.53 -13.85 -6.19
N ILE A 73 3.61 -13.99 -5.43
CA ILE A 73 4.77 -14.82 -5.79
C ILE A 73 4.97 -15.86 -4.69
N ARG A 74 5.13 -17.12 -5.11
CA ARG A 74 5.31 -18.29 -4.23
C ARG A 74 6.52 -19.11 -4.69
N GLY A 75 6.96 -20.04 -3.84
CA GLY A 75 8.07 -20.96 -4.12
C GLY A 75 9.44 -20.44 -3.69
N TYR A 76 9.52 -19.21 -3.18
CA TYR A 76 10.72 -18.70 -2.52
C TYR A 76 10.82 -19.24 -1.09
N LYS A 77 12.04 -19.29 -0.56
CA LYS A 77 12.29 -19.46 0.88
C LYS A 77 12.92 -18.20 1.46
N PHE A 78 12.66 -17.91 2.72
CA PHE A 78 13.22 -16.76 3.46
C PHE A 78 14.01 -17.24 4.68
N GLN A 79 15.17 -16.64 4.90
CA GLN A 79 15.99 -16.81 6.09
C GLN A 79 16.24 -15.44 6.71
N ALA A 80 15.83 -15.28 7.96
CA ALA A 80 16.05 -14.06 8.72
C ALA A 80 17.53 -13.91 9.11
N ALA A 81 17.99 -12.67 9.21
CA ALA A 81 19.30 -12.35 9.74
C ALA A 81 19.52 -13.01 11.12
N GLY A 82 20.59 -13.78 11.26
CA GLY A 82 20.94 -14.47 12.50
C GLY A 82 20.20 -15.79 12.73
N SER A 83 19.33 -16.21 11.82
CA SER A 83 18.67 -17.52 11.86
C SER A 83 19.32 -18.48 10.86
N ALA A 84 19.45 -19.75 11.25
CA ALA A 84 19.84 -20.83 10.34
C ALA A 84 18.63 -21.42 9.57
N GLN A 85 17.41 -21.14 10.01
CA GLN A 85 16.19 -21.75 9.49
C GLN A 85 15.70 -21.07 8.20
N TRP A 86 15.38 -21.90 7.21
CA TRP A 86 14.67 -21.49 6.00
C TRP A 86 13.17 -21.74 6.16
N ASN A 87 12.37 -20.71 5.94
CA ASN A 87 10.92 -20.77 5.95
C ASN A 87 10.37 -20.58 4.54
N ASP A 88 9.16 -21.07 4.27
CA ASP A 88 8.43 -20.67 3.06
C ASP A 88 8.24 -19.16 3.02
N ALA A 89 8.45 -18.57 1.84
CA ALA A 89 8.22 -17.17 1.60
C ALA A 89 7.01 -17.00 0.68
N TYR A 90 6.02 -16.28 1.18
CA TYR A 90 4.85 -15.83 0.43
C TYR A 90 5.03 -14.33 0.19
N ILE A 91 5.18 -13.95 -1.07
CA ILE A 91 5.59 -12.59 -1.43
C ILE A 91 4.43 -11.88 -2.10
N LEU A 92 4.04 -10.74 -1.53
CA LEU A 92 3.18 -9.77 -2.19
C LEU A 92 4.10 -8.76 -2.90
N GLN A 93 4.13 -8.82 -4.22
CA GLN A 93 4.83 -7.84 -5.04
C GLN A 93 3.89 -6.66 -5.33
N THR A 94 4.42 -5.45 -5.25
CA THR A 94 3.74 -4.23 -5.69
C THR A 94 4.72 -3.25 -6.32
N THR A 95 4.24 -2.13 -6.84
CA THR A 95 5.07 -1.06 -7.41
C THR A 95 5.47 -0.04 -6.35
N ILE A 96 6.66 0.55 -6.48
CA ILE A 96 7.04 1.72 -5.70
C ILE A 96 6.14 2.88 -6.12
N LEU A 97 5.47 3.50 -5.15
CA LEU A 97 4.65 4.69 -5.36
C LEU A 97 5.46 5.96 -5.05
N THR A 98 5.19 7.01 -5.81
CA THR A 98 5.73 8.36 -5.64
C THR A 98 4.67 9.30 -5.07
N GLY A 99 5.05 10.56 -4.85
CA GLY A 99 4.13 11.60 -4.38
C GLY A 99 4.03 11.69 -2.86
N THR A 100 2.97 12.36 -2.40
CA THR A 100 2.80 12.70 -0.99
C THR A 100 2.11 11.57 -0.25
N PHE A 101 2.79 10.95 0.72
CA PHE A 101 2.20 9.92 1.57
C PHE A 101 1.17 10.53 2.54
N PHE A 102 -0.01 9.93 2.62
CA PHE A 102 -1.04 10.28 3.61
C PHE A 102 -1.45 9.05 4.44
N ALA A 103 -1.92 9.29 5.66
CA ALA A 103 -2.52 8.27 6.51
C ALA A 103 -3.59 8.94 7.40
N MET A 104 -4.86 8.73 7.05
CA MET A 104 -5.99 9.42 7.69
C MET A 104 -6.21 8.99 9.13
N SER A 105 -5.88 7.74 9.47
CA SER A 105 -6.05 7.20 10.83
C SER A 105 -4.84 7.41 11.73
N GLN A 106 -3.79 8.10 11.27
CA GLN A 106 -2.59 8.41 12.06
C GLN A 106 -2.60 9.89 12.48
N GLN A 107 -2.47 10.13 13.78
CA GLN A 107 -2.43 11.48 14.34
C GLN A 107 -1.32 12.33 13.69
N GLY A 108 -1.67 13.54 13.30
CA GLY A 108 -0.81 14.48 12.57
C GLY A 108 -0.77 14.27 11.06
N ARG A 109 -1.08 13.07 10.56
CA ARG A 109 -1.01 12.74 9.12
C ARG A 109 -2.34 12.89 8.38
N GLN A 110 -3.45 13.05 9.10
CA GLN A 110 -4.76 13.32 8.51
C GLN A 110 -4.83 14.65 7.75
N ASN A 111 -3.98 15.62 8.12
CA ASN A 111 -3.93 16.93 7.46
C ASN A 111 -3.20 16.89 6.12
N VAL A 112 -2.38 15.87 5.87
CA VAL A 112 -1.56 15.79 4.65
C VAL A 112 -2.43 15.70 3.41
N PHE A 113 -3.50 14.89 3.47
CA PHE A 113 -4.46 14.77 2.37
C PHE A 113 -5.16 16.11 2.09
N ARG A 114 -5.65 16.79 3.15
CA ARG A 114 -6.26 18.12 3.05
C ARG A 114 -5.32 19.17 2.46
N GLN A 115 -4.07 19.19 2.93
CA GLN A 115 -3.05 20.13 2.45
C GLN A 115 -2.71 19.88 0.98
N TRP A 116 -2.61 18.61 0.57
CA TRP A 116 -2.43 18.27 -0.84
C TRP A 116 -3.61 18.73 -1.69
N LEU A 117 -4.86 18.50 -1.25
CA LEU A 117 -6.05 18.99 -1.95
C LEU A 117 -6.05 20.53 -2.12
N ALA A 118 -5.54 21.27 -1.13
CA ALA A 118 -5.43 22.73 -1.21
C ALA A 118 -4.49 23.21 -2.34
N THR A 119 -3.56 22.36 -2.81
CA THR A 119 -2.68 22.68 -3.95
C THR A 119 -3.39 22.54 -5.30
N LEU A 120 -4.51 21.83 -5.35
CA LEU A 120 -5.30 21.66 -6.58
C LEU A 120 -6.20 22.86 -6.77
N ASN A 121 -6.34 23.36 -8.00
CA ASN A 121 -7.24 24.46 -8.31
C ASN A 121 -8.66 23.94 -8.67
N PRO A 122 -9.75 24.49 -8.13
CA PRO A 122 -11.11 23.94 -8.27
C PRO A 122 -11.64 23.92 -9.69
N VAL A 123 -11.20 24.89 -10.49
CA VAL A 123 -11.64 25.12 -11.86
C VAL A 123 -10.75 24.33 -12.82
N THR A 124 -9.44 24.54 -12.74
CA THR A 124 -8.49 23.95 -13.70
C THR A 124 -8.15 22.49 -13.40
N ASP A 125 -8.21 22.07 -12.13
CA ASP A 125 -7.96 20.67 -11.71
C ASP A 125 -9.26 19.91 -11.43
N ARG A 126 -10.39 20.35 -12.01
CA ARG A 126 -11.70 19.75 -11.76
C ARG A 126 -11.74 18.24 -12.04
N ALA A 127 -11.08 17.80 -13.11
CA ALA A 127 -10.98 16.38 -13.46
C ALA A 127 -10.21 15.58 -12.40
N VAL A 128 -9.10 16.14 -11.87
CA VAL A 128 -8.32 15.51 -10.80
C VAL A 128 -9.16 15.41 -9.53
N LEU A 129 -9.86 16.49 -9.15
CA LEU A 129 -10.74 16.50 -7.97
C LEU A 129 -11.88 15.49 -8.09
N ASN A 130 -12.48 15.33 -9.27
CA ASN A 130 -13.48 14.28 -9.51
C ASN A 130 -12.91 12.88 -9.30
N LEU A 131 -11.69 12.61 -9.77
CA LEU A 131 -11.02 11.32 -9.54
C LEU A 131 -10.70 11.10 -8.05
N CYS A 132 -10.28 12.14 -7.32
CA CYS A 132 -10.11 12.08 -5.87
C CYS A 132 -11.43 11.75 -5.16
N LEU A 133 -12.54 12.33 -5.61
CA LEU A 133 -13.87 12.06 -5.04
C LEU A 133 -14.27 10.60 -5.27
N THR A 134 -14.10 10.09 -6.49
CA THR A 134 -14.34 8.68 -6.81
C THR A 134 -13.48 7.75 -5.95
N ALA A 135 -12.19 8.05 -5.77
CA ALA A 135 -11.30 7.27 -4.93
C ALA A 135 -11.73 7.27 -3.45
N ALA A 136 -12.11 8.43 -2.90
CA ALA A 136 -12.59 8.56 -1.52
C ALA A 136 -13.93 7.81 -1.31
N GLN A 137 -14.85 7.92 -2.27
CA GLN A 137 -16.12 7.18 -2.23
C GLN A 137 -15.91 5.67 -2.32
N ALA A 138 -14.96 5.22 -3.15
CA ALA A 138 -14.57 3.80 -3.20
C ALA A 138 -14.01 3.34 -1.85
N ALA A 139 -13.13 4.13 -1.22
CA ALA A 139 -12.58 3.82 0.11
C ALA A 139 -13.67 3.69 1.18
N ALA A 140 -14.66 4.59 1.18
CA ALA A 140 -15.81 4.51 2.08
C ALA A 140 -16.67 3.27 1.79
N LYS A 141 -16.98 3.02 0.52
CA LYS A 141 -17.78 1.86 0.08
C LYS A 141 -17.17 0.52 0.46
N VAL A 142 -15.86 0.35 0.28
CA VAL A 142 -15.17 -0.91 0.63
C VAL A 142 -14.93 -1.06 2.14
N GLY A 143 -15.29 -0.04 2.93
CA GLY A 143 -15.13 -0.06 4.38
C GLY A 143 -13.68 0.04 4.83
N LEU A 144 -12.85 0.85 4.14
CA LEU A 144 -11.44 1.01 4.49
C LEU A 144 -11.30 1.57 5.92
N ARG A 145 -10.61 0.83 6.78
CA ARG A 145 -10.50 1.14 8.21
C ARG A 145 -9.46 2.21 8.51
N ASP A 146 -8.38 2.21 7.75
CA ASP A 146 -7.24 3.09 7.92
C ASP A 146 -6.74 3.58 6.57
N PRO A 147 -7.50 4.50 5.92
CA PRO A 147 -7.12 5.03 4.63
C PRO A 147 -5.72 5.63 4.64
N GLN A 148 -4.80 4.99 3.94
CA GLN A 148 -3.43 5.43 3.76
C GLN A 148 -2.95 5.12 2.35
N GLY A 149 -2.02 5.92 1.86
CA GLY A 149 -1.66 5.87 0.45
C GLY A 149 -0.80 7.03 0.01
N PHE A 150 -0.83 7.27 -1.30
CA PHE A 150 -0.06 8.33 -1.94
C PHE A 150 -0.93 9.20 -2.84
N CYS A 151 -0.69 10.51 -2.77
CA CYS A 151 -1.33 11.49 -3.63
C CYS A 151 -0.35 12.07 -4.65
N GLU A 152 -0.74 12.12 -5.92
CA GLU A 152 0.06 12.70 -7.00
C GLU A 152 -0.84 13.20 -8.14
N LYS A 153 -0.80 14.51 -8.40
CA LYS A 153 -1.70 15.18 -9.36
C LYS A 153 -1.63 14.59 -10.78
N THR A 154 -0.44 14.20 -11.22
CA THR A 154 -0.14 13.75 -12.58
C THR A 154 -0.38 12.27 -12.81
N ARG A 155 -0.70 11.51 -11.76
CA ARG A 155 -0.99 10.07 -11.88
C ARG A 155 -2.39 9.87 -12.44
N ARG A 156 -2.55 8.82 -13.27
CA ARG A 156 -3.87 8.38 -13.77
C ARG A 156 -4.91 8.26 -12.66
N GLU A 157 -4.49 7.71 -11.53
CA GLU A 157 -5.24 7.68 -10.26
C GLU A 157 -4.53 8.62 -9.28
N PRO A 158 -5.05 9.84 -9.06
CA PRO A 158 -4.36 10.84 -8.25
C PRO A 158 -4.22 10.45 -6.78
N VAL A 159 -5.06 9.53 -6.31
CA VAL A 159 -5.02 8.94 -4.97
C VAL A 159 -4.97 7.43 -5.16
N VAL A 160 -3.93 6.80 -4.59
CA VAL A 160 -3.76 5.35 -4.59
C VAL A 160 -3.60 4.87 -3.16
N PHE A 161 -4.34 3.84 -2.77
CA PHE A 161 -4.35 3.28 -1.42
C PHE A 161 -3.37 2.11 -1.28
N ILE A 162 -2.76 1.99 -0.11
CA ILE A 162 -1.87 0.88 0.24
C ILE A 162 -2.29 0.30 1.59
N ASP A 163 -1.78 -0.90 1.90
CA ASP A 163 -1.96 -1.54 3.21
C ASP A 163 -3.45 -1.58 3.58
N ILE A 164 -4.18 -2.32 2.75
CA ILE A 164 -5.64 -2.35 2.71
C ILE A 164 -6.17 -3.22 3.83
N HIS A 165 -6.81 -2.58 4.82
CA HIS A 165 -7.57 -3.27 5.85
C HIS A 165 -9.01 -2.77 5.85
N THR A 166 -9.96 -3.68 5.61
CA THR A 166 -11.39 -3.38 5.62
C THR A 166 -12.02 -3.80 6.94
N ALA A 167 -13.05 -3.07 7.37
CA ALA A 167 -13.81 -3.39 8.57
C ALA A 167 -15.31 -3.11 8.35
N ASN A 168 -16.14 -3.83 9.08
CA ASN A 168 -17.57 -3.55 9.20
C ASN A 168 -17.90 -3.36 10.69
N PRO A 169 -18.28 -2.15 11.15
CA PRO A 169 -18.55 -0.95 10.34
C PRO A 169 -17.28 -0.28 9.77
N PRO A 170 -17.39 0.46 8.66
CA PRO A 170 -16.33 1.31 8.12
C PRO A 170 -15.79 2.34 9.14
N SER A 171 -14.57 2.80 8.95
CA SER A 171 -14.05 3.92 9.74
C SER A 171 -14.60 5.27 9.24
N ALA A 172 -14.80 6.21 10.15
CA ALA A 172 -15.13 7.59 9.80
C ALA A 172 -14.02 8.29 8.98
N ALA A 173 -12.81 7.74 8.96
CA ALA A 173 -11.68 8.32 8.24
C ALA A 173 -11.90 8.31 6.72
N ALA A 174 -12.57 7.29 6.18
CA ALA A 174 -12.88 7.22 4.75
C ALA A 174 -13.96 8.25 4.37
N ASP A 175 -14.99 8.40 5.19
CA ASP A 175 -16.03 9.43 5.02
C ASP A 175 -15.43 10.83 5.10
N GLN A 176 -14.50 11.06 6.03
CA GLN A 176 -13.78 12.32 6.15
C GLN A 176 -12.99 12.68 4.88
N MET A 177 -12.46 11.69 4.14
CA MET A 177 -11.83 11.97 2.85
C MET A 177 -12.84 12.50 1.83
N VAL A 178 -14.04 11.92 1.79
CA VAL A 178 -15.13 12.36 0.89
C VAL A 178 -15.49 13.82 1.19
N GLU A 179 -15.70 14.15 2.46
CA GLU A 179 -16.03 15.52 2.90
C GLU A 179 -14.94 16.52 2.51
N GLN A 180 -13.65 16.16 2.69
CA GLN A 180 -12.53 17.04 2.36
C GLN A 180 -12.43 17.33 0.85
N VAL A 181 -12.68 16.33 0.01
CA VAL A 181 -12.69 16.54 -1.45
C VAL A 181 -13.89 17.41 -1.85
N GLN A 182 -15.08 17.14 -1.34
CA GLN A 182 -16.28 17.93 -1.63
C GLN A 182 -16.13 19.40 -1.19
N ALA A 183 -15.56 19.63 0.00
CA ALA A 183 -15.25 20.98 0.47
C ALA A 183 -14.27 21.70 -0.47
N ARG A 184 -13.23 21.01 -0.95
CA ARG A 184 -12.27 21.60 -1.90
C ARG A 184 -12.92 21.94 -3.24
N MET A 185 -13.85 21.10 -3.70
CA MET A 185 -14.57 21.24 -4.97
C MET A 185 -15.58 22.40 -5.00
N SER A 186 -15.99 22.89 -3.82
CA SER A 186 -16.96 23.98 -3.65
C SER A 186 -16.33 25.32 -3.25
N ALA A 187 -15.03 25.33 -2.93
CA ALA A 187 -14.25 26.53 -2.65
C ALA A 187 -13.75 27.19 -3.94
#